data_AF-A0A821GMF2-F1
#
_entry.id   AF-A0A821GMF2-F1
#
_cell.length_a   1.000
_cell.length_b   1.000
_cell.length_c   1.000
_cell.angle_alpha   90.00
_cell.angle_beta   90.00
_cell.angle_gamma   90.00
#
_symmetry.space_group_name_H-M   'P 1'
#
loop_
_entity.id
_entity.type
_entity.pdbx_description
1 polymer ?
#
loop_
_entity_poly.entity_id
_entity_poly.type
_entity_poly.pdbx_seq_one_letter_code
_entity_poly.pdbx_strand_id
1 'polypeptide(L)'
;DIYSLCVFFIEDDVWGVIDSRLQSDFPDIRNRAMIKSPDGTCRVIPREGDRVRLYIQLPSIKRDDTEERIDRTGITQDMLMETARKMFAPYKLDWPSIDWWAIYITGQRYASNFVDKDELVFIAGDACHTHSPKAGQGMNASMSDTHNLSWKLAMVIKGLAKPAILKTYEFERRNYAKQLIEYDHEFSNLFSSKPTQNAEEFAVAYEGLREAYEKFSGFFSGIAIQYEPSLITVQSLENQALAKGIPIGKAFISQIVVRHADARPFHLLDQMPTDLRFRVLVFAGDCLVSSQLKKIEETATLLEALARRYTPSSAVYDDVMDFITVSSNPHAAYEKESLPLFLYQNKWKVFCDEVAIDGVCIPFY
;
A
#
# COMPACT_ATOMS: atom_id res chain seq x y z
N ASP A 1 -0.26 -19.45 -22.97
CA ASP A 1 -1.44 -18.60 -22.77
C ASP A 1 -1.38 -17.86 -21.45
N ILE A 2 -1.20 -16.55 -21.49
CA ILE A 2 -1.28 -15.64 -20.32
C ILE A 2 -2.73 -15.61 -19.76
N TYR A 3 -3.70 -16.08 -20.55
CA TYR A 3 -5.14 -15.92 -20.32
C TYR A 3 -5.82 -17.03 -19.51
N SER A 4 -5.07 -17.96 -18.91
CA SER A 4 -5.68 -18.88 -17.95
C SER A 4 -5.99 -18.09 -16.67
N LEU A 5 -7.27 -17.87 -16.38
CA LEU A 5 -7.72 -17.28 -15.11
C LEU A 5 -7.81 -18.38 -14.06
N CYS A 6 -7.10 -18.23 -12.95
CA CYS A 6 -7.38 -19.03 -11.78
C CYS A 6 -8.60 -18.41 -11.06
N VAL A 7 -9.77 -18.99 -11.25
CA VAL A 7 -10.97 -18.64 -10.49
C VAL A 7 -10.95 -19.45 -9.21
N PHE A 8 -10.91 -18.77 -8.06
CA PHE A 8 -10.98 -19.43 -6.77
C PHE A 8 -12.34 -19.26 -6.10
N PHE A 9 -13.01 -18.10 -6.25
CA PHE A 9 -14.29 -17.83 -5.59
C PHE A 9 -15.19 -16.95 -6.45
N ILE A 10 -16.48 -17.31 -6.54
CA ILE A 10 -17.53 -16.47 -7.11
C ILE A 10 -18.43 -16.06 -5.95
N GLU A 11 -18.36 -14.78 -5.56
CA GLU A 11 -19.37 -14.17 -4.69
C GLU A 11 -20.43 -13.51 -5.58
N ASP A 12 -21.68 -13.96 -5.51
CA ASP A 12 -22.78 -13.42 -6.31
C ASP A 12 -23.40 -12.13 -5.70
N ASP A 13 -22.63 -11.42 -4.88
CA ASP A 13 -23.04 -10.14 -4.27
C ASP A 13 -23.03 -9.03 -5.33
N VAL A 14 -24.21 -8.44 -5.55
CA VAL A 14 -24.40 -7.27 -6.41
C VAL A 14 -24.46 -6.00 -5.55
N TRP A 15 -23.65 -5.01 -5.89
CA TRP A 15 -23.57 -3.73 -5.19
C TRP A 15 -23.88 -2.58 -6.14
N GLY A 16 -24.82 -1.72 -5.74
CA GLY A 16 -24.98 -0.41 -6.35
C GLY A 16 -24.04 0.60 -5.73
N VAL A 17 -23.64 1.60 -6.50
CA VAL A 17 -22.87 2.75 -6.00
C VAL A 17 -23.53 4.03 -6.48
N ILE A 18 -23.70 5.00 -5.57
CA ILE A 18 -24.17 6.35 -5.90
C ILE A 18 -23.21 7.37 -5.30
N ASP A 19 -22.73 8.30 -6.13
CA ASP A 19 -22.02 9.52 -5.74
C ASP A 19 -22.98 10.70 -5.85
N SER A 20 -23.12 11.45 -4.77
CA SER A 20 -24.09 12.54 -4.72
C SER A 20 -23.79 13.57 -3.64
N ARG A 21 -24.44 14.73 -3.74
CA ARG A 21 -24.60 15.66 -2.62
C ARG A 21 -25.90 15.31 -1.90
N LEU A 22 -25.81 14.31 -1.05
CA LEU A 22 -26.93 13.73 -0.32
C LEU A 22 -27.34 14.63 0.86
N GLN A 23 -28.64 14.77 1.08
CA GLN A 23 -29.20 15.33 2.31
C GLN A 23 -29.69 14.20 3.21
N SER A 24 -29.25 14.21 4.48
CA SER A 24 -29.63 13.20 5.46
C SER A 24 -29.59 13.74 6.88
N ASP A 25 -30.46 13.22 7.74
CA ASP A 25 -30.39 13.39 9.20
C ASP A 25 -29.65 12.23 9.90
N PHE A 26 -29.04 11.30 9.14
CA PHE A 26 -28.17 10.28 9.68
C PHE A 26 -26.92 10.92 10.30
N PRO A 27 -26.65 10.75 11.61
CA PRO A 27 -25.62 11.50 12.32
C PRO A 27 -24.21 11.25 11.78
N ASP A 28 -23.96 10.04 11.29
CA ASP A 28 -22.64 9.60 10.81
C ASP A 28 -22.48 9.70 9.29
N ILE A 29 -23.31 10.51 8.60
CA ILE A 29 -23.22 10.61 7.12
C ILE A 29 -21.88 11.19 6.63
N ARG A 30 -21.16 11.87 7.50
CA ARG A 30 -19.80 12.40 7.26
C ARG A 30 -18.69 11.51 7.79
N ASN A 31 -19.02 10.35 8.34
CA ASN A 31 -18.07 9.34 8.78
C ASN A 31 -18.05 8.17 7.78
N ARG A 32 -16.92 7.47 7.73
CA ARG A 32 -16.91 6.14 7.11
C ARG A 32 -17.77 5.24 8.00
N ALA A 33 -18.93 4.82 7.49
CA ALA A 33 -19.88 4.03 8.25
C ALA A 33 -20.28 2.76 7.49
N MET A 34 -20.66 1.74 8.25
CA MET A 34 -21.30 0.54 7.74
C MET A 34 -22.63 0.35 8.44
N ILE A 35 -23.68 0.16 7.65
CA ILE A 35 -25.05 0.00 8.11
C ILE A 35 -25.46 -1.42 7.76
N LYS A 36 -25.82 -2.22 8.76
CA LYS A 36 -26.45 -3.54 8.58
C LYS A 36 -27.92 -3.42 8.94
N SER A 37 -28.79 -3.64 7.95
CA SER A 37 -30.25 -3.58 8.11
C SER A 37 -30.91 -4.85 7.57
N PRO A 38 -32.17 -5.17 7.96
CA PRO A 38 -32.90 -6.30 7.37
C PRO A 38 -33.01 -6.23 5.84
N ASP A 39 -32.98 -5.03 5.27
CA ASP A 39 -33.03 -4.77 3.82
C ASP A 39 -31.66 -4.90 3.13
N GLY A 40 -30.59 -5.15 3.89
CA GLY A 40 -29.24 -5.39 3.41
C GLY A 40 -28.20 -4.47 4.04
N THR A 41 -26.99 -4.49 3.47
CA THR A 41 -25.84 -3.71 3.96
C THR A 41 -25.60 -2.47 3.10
N CYS A 42 -25.37 -1.32 3.75
CA CYS A 42 -24.90 -0.11 3.07
C CYS A 42 -23.56 0.36 3.66
N ARG A 43 -22.69 0.94 2.83
CA ARG A 43 -21.48 1.63 3.29
C ARG A 43 -21.48 3.08 2.88
N VAL A 44 -21.16 3.94 3.83
CA VAL A 44 -20.99 5.37 3.66
C VAL A 44 -19.51 5.67 3.50
N ILE A 45 -19.16 6.30 2.38
CA ILE A 45 -17.82 6.81 2.12
C ILE A 45 -17.95 8.33 1.88
N PRO A 46 -17.63 9.17 2.88
CA PRO A 46 -17.58 10.61 2.69
C PRO A 46 -16.56 10.97 1.62
N ARG A 47 -16.90 11.94 0.77
CA ARG A 47 -16.10 12.38 -0.37
C ARG A 47 -15.77 13.86 -0.28
N GLU A 48 -14.89 14.32 -1.14
CA GLU A 48 -14.50 15.72 -1.25
C GLU A 48 -15.68 16.61 -1.65
N GLY A 49 -15.65 17.89 -1.25
CA GLY A 49 -16.62 18.89 -1.75
C GLY A 49 -18.08 18.57 -1.40
N ASP A 50 -18.33 18.19 -0.15
CA ASP A 50 -19.64 17.86 0.42
C ASP A 50 -20.32 16.59 -0.15
N ARG A 51 -19.65 15.84 -1.02
CA ARG A 51 -20.19 14.61 -1.61
C ARG A 51 -20.17 13.44 -0.62
N VAL A 52 -21.03 12.46 -0.89
CA VAL A 52 -21.07 11.16 -0.21
C VAL A 52 -21.22 10.08 -1.27
N ARG A 53 -20.40 9.03 -1.16
CA ARG A 53 -20.54 7.78 -1.91
C ARG A 53 -21.24 6.75 -1.04
N LEU A 54 -22.32 6.17 -1.54
CA LEU A 54 -22.99 5.03 -0.92
C LEU A 54 -22.71 3.75 -1.71
N TYR A 55 -22.25 2.70 -1.04
CA TYR A 55 -22.25 1.34 -1.58
C TYR A 55 -23.45 0.59 -1.01
N ILE A 56 -24.38 0.16 -1.86
CA ILE A 56 -25.69 -0.37 -1.50
C ILE A 56 -25.75 -1.84 -1.94
N GLN A 57 -25.80 -2.76 -0.99
CA GLN A 57 -25.94 -4.19 -1.29
C GLN A 57 -27.34 -4.45 -1.83
N LEU A 58 -27.45 -5.03 -3.02
CA LEU A 58 -28.74 -5.44 -3.56
C LEU A 58 -29.06 -6.88 -3.12
N PRO A 59 -30.37 -7.22 -2.98
CA PRO A 59 -30.78 -8.59 -2.79
C PRO A 59 -30.20 -9.49 -3.88
N SER A 60 -29.82 -10.71 -3.52
CA SER A 60 -29.20 -11.68 -4.43
C SER A 60 -30.05 -11.86 -5.68
N ILE A 61 -29.52 -11.44 -6.83
CA ILE A 61 -30.16 -11.69 -8.12
C ILE A 61 -29.88 -13.15 -8.44
N LYS A 62 -30.92 -13.96 -8.61
CA LYS A 62 -30.77 -15.37 -8.97
C LYS A 62 -30.03 -15.46 -10.31
N ARG A 63 -28.93 -16.20 -10.32
CA ARG A 63 -28.23 -16.58 -11.53
C ARG A 63 -29.10 -17.59 -12.29
N ASP A 64 -29.25 -17.43 -13.59
CA ASP A 64 -29.69 -18.53 -14.43
C ASP A 64 -28.47 -19.44 -14.62
N ASP A 65 -28.60 -20.74 -14.33
CA ASP A 65 -27.49 -21.72 -14.41
C ASP A 65 -26.91 -21.83 -15.84
N THR A 66 -27.59 -21.23 -16.82
CA THR A 66 -27.19 -21.17 -18.23
C THR A 66 -26.43 -19.90 -18.64
N GLU A 67 -26.37 -18.85 -17.80
CA GLU A 67 -25.72 -17.58 -18.12
C GLU A 67 -24.45 -17.31 -17.29
N GLU A 68 -23.34 -16.99 -17.97
CA GLU A 68 -22.07 -16.67 -17.30
C GLU A 68 -22.11 -15.35 -16.50
N ARG A 69 -23.04 -14.43 -16.80
CA ARG A 69 -23.12 -13.07 -16.23
C ARG A 69 -24.51 -12.77 -15.67
N ILE A 70 -24.57 -12.10 -14.52
CA ILE A 70 -25.83 -11.57 -13.96
C ILE A 70 -26.33 -10.42 -14.86
N ASP A 71 -27.58 -10.51 -15.31
CA ASP A 71 -28.24 -9.43 -16.04
C ASP A 71 -28.45 -8.20 -15.14
N ARG A 72 -27.87 -7.07 -15.56
CA ARG A 72 -27.93 -5.79 -14.85
C ARG A 72 -28.95 -4.82 -15.47
N THR A 73 -29.52 -5.16 -16.62
CA THR A 73 -30.36 -4.22 -17.39
C THR A 73 -31.63 -3.80 -16.65
N GLY A 74 -32.12 -4.66 -15.76
CA GLY A 74 -33.27 -4.37 -14.90
C GLY A 74 -32.97 -3.53 -13.65
N ILE A 75 -31.69 -3.26 -13.32
CA ILE A 75 -31.33 -2.52 -12.11
C ILE A 75 -31.25 -1.02 -12.43
N THR A 76 -32.09 -0.22 -11.79
CA THR A 76 -32.16 1.23 -12.01
C THR A 76 -31.60 2.03 -10.84
N GLN A 77 -31.25 3.29 -11.10
CA GLN A 77 -30.84 4.25 -10.09
C GLN A 77 -31.88 4.41 -8.97
N ASP A 78 -33.17 4.47 -9.33
CA ASP A 78 -34.26 4.65 -8.37
C ASP A 78 -34.38 3.44 -7.41
N MET A 79 -34.13 2.23 -7.91
CA MET A 79 -34.10 1.03 -7.07
C MET A 79 -32.97 1.08 -6.03
N LEU A 80 -31.81 1.63 -6.40
CA LEU A 80 -30.70 1.84 -5.46
C LEU A 80 -31.09 2.85 -4.37
N MET A 81 -31.66 3.99 -4.77
CA MET A 81 -32.08 5.04 -3.85
C MET A 81 -33.14 4.53 -2.87
N GLU A 82 -34.14 3.78 -3.37
CA GLU A 82 -35.20 3.23 -2.55
C GLU A 82 -34.69 2.16 -1.58
N THR A 83 -33.80 1.28 -2.05
CA THR A 83 -33.11 0.31 -1.19
C THR A 83 -32.32 1.00 -0.09
N ALA A 84 -31.57 2.06 -0.42
CA ALA A 84 -30.83 2.84 0.56
C ALA A 84 -31.75 3.52 1.59
N ARG A 85 -32.91 4.07 1.19
CA ARG A 85 -33.89 4.65 2.13
C ARG A 85 -34.37 3.64 3.16
N LYS A 86 -34.65 2.40 2.73
CA LYS A 86 -35.04 1.31 3.65
C LYS A 86 -33.93 0.97 4.64
N MET A 87 -32.70 0.84 4.15
CA MET A 87 -31.53 0.53 4.99
C MET A 87 -31.22 1.61 6.03
N PHE A 88 -31.50 2.87 5.73
CA PHE A 88 -31.24 4.00 6.64
C PHE A 88 -32.41 4.32 7.57
N ALA A 89 -33.57 3.69 7.44
CA ALA A 89 -34.71 3.99 8.31
C ALA A 89 -34.32 3.84 9.80
N PRO A 90 -34.73 4.78 10.68
CA PRO A 90 -35.69 5.86 10.45
C PRO A 90 -35.10 7.17 9.89
N TYR A 91 -33.81 7.21 9.59
CA TYR A 91 -33.16 8.39 9.03
C TYR A 91 -33.62 8.66 7.60
N LYS A 92 -33.70 9.93 7.24
CA LYS A 92 -34.11 10.40 5.92
C LYS A 92 -32.92 10.49 4.99
N LEU A 93 -33.14 10.11 3.74
CA LEU A 93 -32.19 10.28 2.64
C LEU A 93 -32.89 10.95 1.46
N ASP A 94 -32.34 12.08 1.03
CA ASP A 94 -32.77 12.78 -0.17
C ASP A 94 -31.59 13.12 -1.08
N TRP A 95 -31.82 13.04 -2.39
CA TRP A 95 -30.79 13.25 -3.41
C TRP A 95 -31.18 14.44 -4.31
N PRO A 96 -30.85 15.67 -3.91
CA PRO A 96 -31.03 16.84 -4.77
C PRO A 96 -30.28 16.73 -6.11
N SER A 97 -29.15 16.04 -6.11
CA SER A 97 -28.35 15.78 -7.30
C SER A 97 -27.59 14.46 -7.18
N ILE A 98 -27.48 13.74 -8.29
CA ILE A 98 -26.65 12.55 -8.43
C ILE A 98 -25.56 12.87 -9.43
N ASP A 99 -24.31 12.74 -9.00
CA ASP A 99 -23.14 13.02 -9.83
C ASP A 99 -22.81 11.80 -10.70
N TRP A 100 -22.93 10.60 -10.13
CA TRP A 100 -22.59 9.35 -10.80
C TRP A 100 -23.21 8.14 -10.08
N TRP A 101 -23.52 7.07 -10.81
CA TRP A 101 -23.88 5.78 -10.22
C TRP A 101 -23.44 4.61 -11.12
N ALA A 102 -23.28 3.43 -10.52
CA ALA A 102 -23.03 2.19 -11.26
C ALA A 102 -23.42 0.95 -10.46
N ILE A 103 -23.44 -0.19 -11.16
CA ILE A 103 -23.59 -1.52 -10.56
C ILE A 103 -22.28 -2.28 -10.67
N TYR A 104 -21.83 -2.80 -9.53
CA TYR A 104 -20.68 -3.67 -9.38
C TYR A 104 -21.16 -5.08 -9.06
N ILE A 105 -20.65 -6.07 -9.80
CA ILE A 105 -20.75 -7.47 -9.41
C ILE A 105 -19.40 -7.85 -8.84
N THR A 106 -19.43 -8.47 -7.68
CA THR A 106 -18.23 -8.93 -7.00
C THR A 106 -17.69 -10.16 -7.71
N GLY A 107 -16.38 -10.19 -7.98
CA GLY A 107 -15.72 -11.35 -8.59
C GLY A 107 -14.26 -11.35 -8.23
N GLN A 108 -13.82 -12.37 -7.50
CA GLN A 108 -12.43 -12.52 -7.07
C GLN A 108 -11.69 -13.42 -8.05
N ARG A 109 -10.75 -12.85 -8.81
CA ARG A 109 -10.00 -13.55 -9.85
C ARG A 109 -8.58 -13.04 -9.90
N TYR A 110 -7.66 -13.91 -10.29
CA TYR A 110 -6.34 -13.48 -10.74
C TYR A 110 -5.82 -14.36 -11.86
N ALA A 111 -4.94 -13.79 -12.69
CA ALA A 111 -4.30 -14.48 -13.79
C ALA A 111 -3.30 -15.52 -13.27
N SER A 112 -3.22 -16.67 -13.94
CA SER A 112 -2.23 -17.70 -13.59
C SER A 112 -0.79 -17.21 -13.77
N ASN A 113 -0.55 -16.30 -14.72
CA ASN A 113 0.75 -15.67 -14.97
C ASN A 113 0.52 -14.18 -15.23
N PHE A 114 1.40 -13.33 -14.69
CA PHE A 114 1.41 -11.89 -14.94
C PHE A 114 2.37 -11.52 -16.07
N VAL A 115 3.25 -12.45 -16.44
CA VAL A 115 4.28 -12.27 -17.45
C VAL A 115 4.18 -13.42 -18.46
N ASP A 116 4.48 -13.13 -19.72
CA ASP A 116 4.62 -14.18 -20.72
C ASP A 116 5.91 -14.99 -20.51
N LYS A 117 6.00 -16.13 -21.20
CA LYS A 117 7.13 -17.07 -21.06
C LYS A 117 8.50 -16.48 -21.45
N ASP A 118 8.50 -15.42 -22.25
CA ASP A 118 9.71 -14.80 -22.81
C ASP A 118 10.07 -13.49 -22.07
N GLU A 119 9.30 -13.11 -21.04
CA GLU A 119 9.47 -11.89 -20.24
C GLU A 119 9.43 -10.58 -21.05
N LEU A 120 8.61 -10.55 -22.10
CA LEU A 120 8.41 -9.41 -23.01
C LEU A 120 7.06 -8.74 -22.83
N VAL A 121 6.04 -9.48 -22.39
CA VAL A 121 4.68 -8.99 -22.22
C VAL A 121 4.28 -9.12 -20.76
N PHE A 122 3.86 -8.00 -20.18
CA PHE A 122 3.47 -7.88 -18.77
C PHE A 122 2.03 -7.39 -18.71
N ILE A 123 1.25 -7.97 -17.80
CA ILE A 123 -0.05 -7.43 -17.39
C ILE A 123 0.07 -6.86 -15.97
N ALA A 124 -0.77 -5.89 -15.62
CA ALA A 124 -0.82 -5.26 -14.29
C ALA A 124 -2.26 -4.82 -13.93
N GLY A 125 -2.54 -4.66 -12.63
CA GLY A 125 -3.82 -4.16 -12.13
C GLY A 125 -5.01 -5.08 -12.44
N ASP A 126 -6.15 -4.50 -12.80
CA ASP A 126 -7.38 -5.26 -13.08
C ASP A 126 -7.23 -6.31 -14.20
N ALA A 127 -6.24 -6.17 -15.09
CA ALA A 127 -5.91 -7.22 -16.06
C ALA A 127 -5.32 -8.48 -15.41
N CYS A 128 -4.68 -8.31 -14.26
CA CYS A 128 -4.07 -9.38 -13.47
C CYS A 128 -4.97 -9.91 -12.37
N HIS A 129 -5.72 -9.04 -11.69
CA HIS A 129 -6.51 -9.43 -10.53
C HIS A 129 -7.72 -8.53 -10.37
N THR A 130 -8.85 -9.11 -10.02
CA THR A 130 -10.07 -8.41 -9.64
C THR A 130 -10.52 -8.93 -8.29
N HIS A 131 -11.04 -8.05 -7.44
CA HIS A 131 -11.49 -8.39 -6.10
C HIS A 131 -12.66 -7.48 -5.72
N SER A 132 -13.27 -7.70 -4.55
CA SER A 132 -14.40 -6.88 -4.14
C SER A 132 -14.00 -5.40 -3.91
N PRO A 133 -14.95 -4.45 -4.09
CA PRO A 133 -14.73 -3.07 -3.71
C PRO A 133 -14.77 -2.86 -2.18
N LYS A 134 -15.07 -3.89 -1.37
CA LYS A 134 -15.29 -3.77 0.08
C LYS A 134 -14.04 -3.22 0.79
N ALA A 135 -12.84 -3.53 0.29
CA ALA A 135 -11.57 -3.07 0.83
C ALA A 135 -10.98 -1.82 0.16
N GLY A 136 -11.58 -1.32 -0.92
CA GLY A 136 -11.07 -0.14 -1.66
C GLY A 136 -9.69 -0.33 -2.31
N GLN A 137 -9.29 -1.58 -2.59
CA GLN A 137 -7.91 -1.89 -3.00
C GLN A 137 -7.62 -1.75 -4.50
N GLY A 138 -8.62 -1.74 -5.38
CA GLY A 138 -8.41 -2.05 -6.82
C GLY A 138 -7.40 -1.12 -7.48
N MET A 139 -7.65 0.19 -7.40
CA MET A 139 -6.74 1.19 -7.94
C MET A 139 -5.38 1.19 -7.21
N ASN A 140 -5.35 1.03 -5.89
CA ASN A 140 -4.11 1.05 -5.10
C ASN A 140 -3.20 -0.14 -5.44
N ALA A 141 -3.77 -1.35 -5.53
CA ALA A 141 -3.09 -2.56 -5.95
C ALA A 141 -2.57 -2.43 -7.39
N SER A 142 -3.39 -1.91 -8.29
CA SER A 142 -3.03 -1.68 -9.70
C SER A 142 -1.87 -0.71 -9.88
N MET A 143 -1.89 0.42 -9.16
CA MET A 143 -0.78 1.37 -9.15
C MET A 143 0.48 0.76 -8.53
N SER A 144 0.33 -0.06 -7.49
CA SER A 144 1.47 -0.74 -6.84
C SER A 144 2.14 -1.76 -7.76
N ASP A 145 1.37 -2.47 -8.60
CA ASP A 145 1.94 -3.39 -9.60
C ASP A 145 2.84 -2.66 -10.59
N THR A 146 2.34 -1.55 -11.15
CA THR A 146 3.09 -0.76 -12.12
C THR A 146 4.25 0.00 -11.48
N HIS A 147 4.11 0.45 -10.23
CA HIS A 147 5.22 1.01 -9.45
C HIS A 147 6.34 -0.03 -9.24
N ASN A 148 5.99 -1.28 -8.92
CA ASN A 148 6.94 -2.38 -8.78
C ASN A 148 7.64 -2.75 -10.11
N LEU A 149 6.90 -2.79 -11.22
CA LEU A 149 7.43 -3.18 -12.53
C LEU A 149 8.28 -2.09 -13.19
N SER A 150 7.86 -0.82 -13.09
CA SER A 150 8.42 0.29 -13.88
C SER A 150 9.92 0.50 -13.66
N TRP A 151 10.40 0.48 -12.40
CA TRP A 151 11.83 0.67 -12.12
C TRP A 151 12.68 -0.52 -12.61
N LYS A 152 12.13 -1.74 -12.56
CA LYS A 152 12.80 -2.95 -13.05
C LYS A 152 13.00 -2.89 -14.56
N LEU A 153 11.94 -2.52 -15.29
CA LEU A 153 12.00 -2.29 -16.74
C LEU A 153 13.00 -1.19 -17.09
N ALA A 154 12.93 -0.04 -16.41
CA ALA A 154 13.83 1.08 -16.66
C ALA A 154 15.30 0.70 -16.44
N MET A 155 15.60 -0.05 -15.37
CA MET A 155 16.96 -0.54 -15.09
C MET A 155 17.48 -1.49 -16.18
N VAL A 156 16.65 -2.41 -16.67
CA VAL A 156 17.03 -3.35 -17.73
C VAL A 156 17.22 -2.64 -19.06
N ILE A 157 16.29 -1.75 -19.44
CA ILE A 157 16.37 -0.96 -20.68
C ILE A 157 17.61 -0.08 -20.70
N LYS A 158 17.98 0.51 -19.56
CA LYS A 158 19.20 1.33 -19.42
C LYS A 158 20.49 0.49 -19.30
N GLY A 159 20.40 -0.83 -19.27
CA GLY A 159 21.56 -1.71 -19.09
C GLY A 159 22.20 -1.67 -17.68
N LEU A 160 21.49 -1.11 -16.70
CA LEU A 160 21.94 -0.99 -15.30
C LEU A 160 21.66 -2.27 -14.49
N ALA A 161 20.72 -3.10 -14.93
CA ALA A 161 20.43 -4.40 -14.32
C ALA A 161 20.26 -5.50 -15.38
N LYS A 162 20.48 -6.75 -14.95
CA LYS A 162 20.26 -7.93 -15.79
C LYS A 162 18.75 -8.20 -15.94
N PRO A 163 18.28 -8.69 -17.10
CA PRO A 163 16.86 -9.03 -17.32
C PRO A 163 16.24 -9.95 -16.27
N ALA A 164 17.06 -10.78 -15.60
CA ALA A 164 16.61 -11.68 -14.53
C ALA A 164 15.83 -10.98 -13.40
N ILE A 165 16.01 -9.67 -13.17
CA ILE A 165 15.21 -8.94 -12.16
C ILE A 165 13.73 -8.84 -12.54
N LEU A 166 13.38 -8.93 -13.83
CA LEU A 166 11.98 -8.83 -14.28
C LEU A 166 11.13 -10.00 -13.77
N LYS A 167 11.75 -11.17 -13.55
CA LYS A 167 11.10 -12.35 -12.95
C LYS A 167 10.57 -12.09 -11.54
N THR A 168 11.16 -11.12 -10.84
CA THR A 168 10.72 -10.75 -9.48
C THR A 168 9.37 -10.04 -9.49
N TYR A 169 8.95 -9.43 -10.62
CA TYR A 169 7.64 -8.78 -10.71
C TYR A 169 6.49 -9.77 -10.48
N GLU A 170 6.45 -10.86 -11.25
CA GLU A 170 5.40 -11.87 -11.08
C GLU A 170 5.51 -12.51 -9.69
N PHE A 171 6.72 -12.91 -9.29
CA PHE A 171 6.96 -13.56 -8.00
C PHE A 171 6.42 -12.73 -6.82
N GLU A 172 6.66 -11.42 -6.82
CA GLU A 172 6.21 -10.51 -5.77
C GLU A 172 4.73 -10.17 -5.89
N ARG A 173 4.26 -9.81 -7.08
CA ARG A 173 2.93 -9.20 -7.27
C ARG A 173 1.81 -10.23 -7.42
N ARG A 174 2.10 -11.41 -7.98
CA ARG A 174 1.13 -12.51 -8.01
C ARG A 174 0.90 -13.09 -6.61
N ASN A 175 1.95 -13.21 -5.79
CA ASN A 175 1.78 -13.63 -4.40
C ASN A 175 0.93 -12.62 -3.60
N TYR A 176 1.19 -11.32 -3.78
CA TYR A 176 0.33 -10.27 -3.22
C TYR A 176 -1.13 -10.38 -3.69
N ALA A 177 -1.38 -10.56 -4.98
CA ALA A 177 -2.73 -10.71 -5.52
C ALA A 177 -3.47 -11.95 -4.97
N LYS A 178 -2.73 -13.05 -4.76
CA LYS A 178 -3.26 -14.25 -4.11
C LYS A 178 -3.67 -13.96 -2.66
N GLN A 179 -2.78 -13.35 -1.88
CA GLN A 179 -3.07 -12.96 -0.49
C GLN A 179 -4.24 -11.99 -0.41
N LEU A 180 -4.30 -11.01 -1.32
CA LEU A 180 -5.40 -10.06 -1.45
C LEU A 180 -6.76 -10.77 -1.59
N ILE A 181 -6.83 -11.79 -2.44
CA ILE A 181 -8.05 -12.56 -2.66
C ILE A 181 -8.41 -13.42 -1.45
N GLU A 182 -7.42 -14.09 -0.84
CA GLU A 182 -7.63 -14.87 0.38
C GLU A 182 -8.16 -13.98 1.53
N TYR A 183 -7.62 -12.77 1.68
CA TYR A 183 -8.09 -11.80 2.65
C TYR A 183 -9.45 -11.23 2.31
N ASP A 184 -9.71 -10.89 1.04
CA ASP A 184 -11.01 -10.39 0.60
C ASP A 184 -12.11 -11.43 0.86
N HIS A 185 -11.80 -12.72 0.72
CA HIS A 185 -12.72 -13.82 1.06
C HIS A 185 -12.96 -13.94 2.58
N GLU A 186 -11.92 -13.92 3.41
CA GLU A 186 -12.07 -13.95 4.88
C GLU A 186 -12.87 -12.73 5.38
N PHE A 187 -12.55 -11.55 4.85
CA PHE A 187 -13.20 -10.30 5.20
C PHE A 187 -14.65 -10.28 4.72
N SER A 188 -14.95 -10.65 3.47
CA SER A 188 -16.30 -10.59 2.89
C SER A 188 -17.35 -11.40 3.66
N ASN A 189 -16.98 -12.56 4.19
CA ASN A 189 -17.87 -13.39 5.01
C ASN A 189 -18.36 -12.67 6.28
N LEU A 190 -17.52 -11.81 6.87
CA LEU A 190 -17.91 -11.01 8.05
C LEU A 190 -18.87 -9.87 7.69
N PHE A 191 -18.82 -9.38 6.45
CA PHE A 191 -19.72 -8.32 5.96
C PHE A 191 -21.11 -8.85 5.62
N SER A 192 -21.18 -10.05 5.04
CA SER A 192 -22.45 -10.65 4.60
C SER A 192 -23.27 -11.32 5.72
N SER A 193 -22.78 -11.31 6.97
CA SER A 193 -23.57 -11.79 8.11
C SER A 193 -24.83 -10.94 8.32
N LYS A 194 -25.96 -11.63 8.52
CA LYS A 194 -27.28 -10.99 8.67
C LYS A 194 -27.30 -10.11 9.93
N PRO A 195 -28.03 -8.98 9.90
CA PRO A 195 -28.29 -8.21 11.10
C PRO A 195 -29.04 -9.08 12.11
N THR A 196 -28.66 -8.94 13.38
CA THR A 196 -29.32 -9.58 14.51
C THR A 196 -29.85 -8.51 15.46
N GLN A 197 -31.04 -8.75 16.01
CA GLN A 197 -31.62 -7.93 17.07
C GLN A 197 -31.17 -8.39 18.46
N ASN A 198 -30.49 -9.54 18.54
CA ASN A 198 -29.92 -10.04 19.78
C ASN A 198 -28.63 -9.27 20.09
N ALA A 199 -28.59 -8.59 21.23
CA ALA A 199 -27.46 -7.78 21.65
C ALA A 199 -26.15 -8.58 21.79
N GLU A 200 -26.23 -9.84 22.24
CA GLU A 200 -25.05 -10.70 22.40
C GLU A 200 -24.49 -11.12 21.04
N GLU A 201 -25.34 -11.54 20.11
CA GLU A 201 -24.93 -11.90 18.75
C GLU A 201 -24.37 -10.67 18.00
N PHE A 202 -24.95 -9.49 18.22
CA PHE A 202 -24.45 -8.25 17.66
C PHE A 202 -23.04 -7.92 18.19
N ALA A 203 -22.83 -8.04 19.51
CA ALA A 203 -21.53 -7.79 20.12
C ALA A 203 -20.46 -8.74 19.57
N VAL A 204 -20.78 -10.03 19.41
CA VAL A 204 -19.87 -11.02 18.81
C VAL A 204 -19.55 -10.67 17.35
N ALA A 205 -20.55 -10.30 16.55
CA ALA A 205 -20.34 -9.92 15.15
C ALA A 205 -19.51 -8.62 15.03
N TYR A 206 -19.77 -7.64 15.89
CA TYR A 206 -19.02 -6.39 15.95
C TYR A 206 -17.56 -6.63 16.33
N GLU A 207 -17.31 -7.46 17.34
CA GLU A 207 -15.95 -7.79 17.78
C GLU A 207 -15.18 -8.52 16.69
N GLY A 208 -15.79 -9.50 16.01
CA GLY A 208 -15.17 -10.17 14.87
C GLY A 208 -14.83 -9.21 13.72
N LEU A 209 -15.67 -8.20 13.46
CA LEU A 209 -15.37 -7.15 12.50
C LEU A 209 -14.21 -6.27 12.96
N ARG A 210 -14.16 -5.89 14.23
CA ARG A 210 -13.07 -5.10 14.83
C ARG A 210 -11.74 -5.83 14.72
N GLU A 211 -11.70 -7.09 15.13
CA GLU A 211 -10.52 -7.96 15.02
C GLU A 211 -10.05 -8.11 13.58
N ALA A 212 -10.98 -8.29 12.63
CA ALA A 212 -10.64 -8.34 11.22
C ALA A 212 -10.07 -7.00 10.73
N TYR A 213 -10.66 -5.87 11.10
CA TYR A 213 -10.10 -4.55 10.75
C TYR A 213 -8.70 -4.35 11.32
N GLU A 214 -8.42 -4.78 12.54
CA GLU A 214 -7.09 -4.69 13.16
C GLU A 214 -6.09 -5.60 12.44
N LYS A 215 -6.45 -6.87 12.24
CA LYS A 215 -5.66 -7.87 11.52
C LYS A 215 -5.31 -7.41 10.10
N PHE A 216 -6.25 -6.80 9.39
CA PHE A 216 -6.09 -6.42 7.98
C PHE A 216 -5.71 -4.94 7.76
N SER A 217 -5.59 -4.14 8.82
CA SER A 217 -5.27 -2.70 8.73
C SER A 217 -3.99 -2.42 7.94
N GLY A 218 -2.94 -3.19 8.20
CA GLY A 218 -1.67 -3.10 7.49
C GLY A 218 -1.77 -3.49 6.02
N PHE A 219 -2.70 -4.39 5.69
CA PHE A 219 -2.96 -4.77 4.31
C PHE A 219 -3.76 -3.67 3.58
N PHE A 220 -4.80 -3.10 4.21
CA PHE A 220 -5.59 -2.02 3.61
C PHE A 220 -4.79 -0.75 3.33
N SER A 221 -3.83 -0.44 4.21
CA SER A 221 -2.90 0.67 4.03
C SER A 221 -1.78 0.38 3.02
N GLY A 222 -1.61 -0.89 2.59
CA GLY A 222 -0.56 -1.32 1.67
C GLY A 222 0.84 -1.44 2.29
N ILE A 223 1.01 -1.14 3.59
CA ILE A 223 2.33 -1.08 4.25
C ILE A 223 2.78 -2.42 4.84
N ALA A 224 1.86 -3.38 5.03
CA ALA A 224 2.21 -4.68 5.61
C ALA A 224 2.72 -5.71 4.59
N ILE A 225 2.75 -5.36 3.30
CA ILE A 225 3.29 -6.24 2.26
C ILE A 225 4.74 -6.57 2.59
N GLN A 226 5.05 -7.86 2.66
CA GLN A 226 6.42 -8.35 2.82
C GLN A 226 6.74 -9.29 1.66
N TYR A 227 7.71 -8.90 0.85
CA TYR A 227 8.20 -9.75 -0.23
C TYR A 227 9.05 -10.90 0.31
N GLU A 228 8.83 -12.07 -0.27
CA GLU A 228 9.59 -13.28 -0.01
C GLU A 228 11.05 -13.15 -0.51
N PRO A 229 11.98 -13.98 0.00
CA PRO A 229 13.34 -14.03 -0.51
C PRO A 229 13.39 -14.18 -2.03
N SER A 230 14.16 -13.32 -2.69
CA SER A 230 14.27 -13.28 -4.14
C SER A 230 15.65 -12.76 -4.56
N LEU A 231 15.87 -12.59 -5.88
CA LEU A 231 17.10 -11.99 -6.41
C LEU A 231 17.37 -10.58 -5.86
N ILE A 232 16.32 -9.84 -5.49
CA ILE A 232 16.42 -8.44 -5.02
C ILE A 232 16.02 -8.27 -3.55
N THR A 233 15.50 -9.33 -2.92
CA THR A 233 15.13 -9.36 -1.51
C THR A 233 15.97 -10.40 -0.79
N VAL A 234 17.09 -9.98 -0.20
CA VAL A 234 18.04 -10.87 0.48
C VAL A 234 17.72 -10.93 1.98
N GLN A 235 17.10 -12.02 2.42
CA GLN A 235 16.81 -12.25 3.84
C GLN A 235 18.06 -12.70 4.61
N SER A 236 18.25 -12.18 5.82
CA SER A 236 19.29 -12.62 6.77
C SER A 236 18.84 -12.31 8.19
N LEU A 237 18.75 -13.33 9.05
CA LEU A 237 18.35 -13.16 10.46
C LEU A 237 19.36 -12.33 11.24
N GLU A 238 20.66 -12.54 10.98
CA GLU A 238 21.74 -11.78 11.59
C GLU A 238 21.64 -10.29 11.22
N ASN A 239 21.46 -9.99 9.93
CA ASN A 239 21.35 -8.60 9.48
C ASN A 239 20.03 -7.95 9.94
N GLN A 240 18.93 -8.70 9.98
CA GLN A 240 17.65 -8.19 10.46
C GLN A 240 17.73 -7.75 11.93
N ALA A 241 18.55 -8.42 12.75
CA ALA A 241 18.73 -8.06 14.15
C ALA A 241 19.38 -6.69 14.36
N LEU A 242 20.11 -6.18 13.34
CA LEU A 242 20.77 -4.87 13.38
C LEU A 242 19.78 -3.70 13.16
N ALA A 243 18.64 -3.96 12.50
CA ALA A 243 17.64 -2.95 12.17
C ALA A 243 16.22 -3.51 12.31
N LYS A 244 15.80 -3.81 13.54
CA LYS A 244 14.51 -4.46 13.84
C LYS A 244 13.29 -3.67 13.33
N GLY A 245 13.38 -2.35 13.33
CA GLY A 245 12.34 -1.44 12.82
C GLY A 245 12.25 -1.36 11.29
N ILE A 246 13.16 -2.01 10.56
CA ILE A 246 13.19 -2.04 9.09
C ILE A 246 13.17 -3.51 8.63
N PRO A 247 11.99 -4.16 8.62
CA PRO A 247 11.89 -5.55 8.19
C PRO A 247 12.24 -5.72 6.71
N ILE A 248 13.15 -6.63 6.41
CA ILE A 248 13.58 -6.93 5.03
C ILE A 248 12.36 -7.43 4.23
N GLY A 249 12.18 -6.84 3.05
CA GLY A 249 11.07 -7.14 2.14
C GLY A 249 9.81 -6.31 2.39
N LYS A 250 9.76 -5.48 3.45
CA LYS A 250 8.66 -4.53 3.67
C LYS A 250 8.98 -3.14 3.13
N ALA A 251 7.93 -2.33 2.95
CA ALA A 251 8.09 -0.91 2.68
C ALA A 251 8.87 -0.23 3.83
N PHE A 252 9.75 0.71 3.48
CA PHE A 252 10.46 1.51 4.46
C PHE A 252 9.50 2.51 5.13
N ILE A 253 9.34 2.40 6.45
CA ILE A 253 8.50 3.32 7.22
C ILE A 253 9.32 4.54 7.60
N SER A 254 8.87 5.71 7.17
CA SER A 254 9.60 6.96 7.42
C SER A 254 9.61 7.32 8.90
N GLN A 255 10.76 7.83 9.36
CA GLN A 255 10.90 8.56 10.62
C GLN A 255 11.24 10.02 10.33
N ILE A 256 11.14 10.87 11.35
CA ILE A 256 11.62 12.25 11.27
C ILE A 256 13.10 12.26 11.62
N VAL A 257 13.90 12.95 10.81
CA VAL A 257 15.33 13.18 11.04
C VAL A 257 15.65 14.65 10.84
N VAL A 258 16.70 15.14 11.49
CA VAL A 258 17.15 16.52 11.36
C VAL A 258 18.30 16.58 10.37
N ARG A 259 18.19 17.38 9.32
CA ARG A 259 19.26 17.52 8.33
C ARG A 259 20.43 18.30 8.91
N HIS A 260 21.64 17.75 8.80
CA HIS A 260 22.84 18.35 9.41
C HIS A 260 23.19 19.71 8.78
N ALA A 261 22.95 19.92 7.49
CA ALA A 261 23.32 21.15 6.81
C ALA A 261 22.59 22.43 7.29
N ASP A 262 21.36 22.29 7.79
CA ASP A 262 20.50 23.44 8.11
C ASP A 262 19.56 23.23 9.31
N ALA A 263 19.76 22.16 10.09
CA ALA A 263 18.99 21.80 11.28
C ALA A 263 17.47 21.70 11.07
N ARG A 264 17.02 21.43 9.83
CA ARG A 264 15.59 21.30 9.51
C ARG A 264 15.11 19.85 9.65
N PRO A 265 13.96 19.60 10.30
CA PRO A 265 13.35 18.29 10.33
C PRO A 265 12.74 17.90 8.98
N PHE A 266 12.89 16.64 8.62
CA PHE A 266 12.24 16.03 7.46
C PHE A 266 11.77 14.62 7.80
N HIS A 267 10.65 14.20 7.21
CA HIS A 267 10.42 12.77 7.04
C HIS A 267 11.51 12.21 6.12
N LEU A 268 12.25 11.22 6.58
CA LEU A 268 13.38 10.63 5.85
C LEU A 268 12.98 10.12 4.46
N LEU A 269 11.76 9.60 4.29
CA LEU A 269 11.26 9.13 2.99
C LEU A 269 11.10 10.27 1.98
N ASP A 270 10.81 11.51 2.41
CA ASP A 270 10.75 12.69 1.53
C ASP A 270 12.12 13.02 0.92
N GLN A 271 13.20 12.57 1.57
CA GLN A 271 14.58 12.73 1.11
C GLN A 271 15.01 11.58 0.18
N MET A 272 14.11 10.64 -0.12
CA MET A 272 14.31 9.46 -0.96
C MET A 272 13.29 9.40 -2.11
N PRO A 273 13.27 10.39 -3.02
CA PRO A 273 12.34 10.38 -4.14
C PRO A 273 12.53 9.15 -5.03
N THR A 274 11.44 8.59 -5.56
CA THR A 274 11.52 7.47 -6.52
C THR A 274 12.06 7.96 -7.87
N ASP A 275 13.38 7.88 -8.04
CA ASP A 275 14.13 8.43 -9.18
C ASP A 275 15.05 7.39 -9.85
N LEU A 276 14.67 6.11 -9.76
CA LEU A 276 15.43 4.92 -10.14
C LEU A 276 16.65 4.60 -9.26
N ARG A 277 17.17 5.53 -8.47
CA ARG A 277 18.37 5.22 -7.68
C ARG A 277 18.06 4.27 -6.53
N PHE A 278 18.95 3.33 -6.26
CA PHE A 278 18.87 2.56 -5.02
C PHE A 278 19.25 3.44 -3.83
N ARG A 279 18.62 3.23 -2.68
CA ARG A 279 18.95 3.96 -1.45
C ARG A 279 19.87 3.13 -0.58
N VAL A 280 20.99 3.73 -0.19
CA VAL A 280 21.92 3.16 0.79
C VAL A 280 21.84 4.02 2.03
N LEU A 281 21.12 3.52 3.04
CA LEU A 281 21.03 4.17 4.35
C LEU A 281 22.20 3.73 5.23
N VAL A 282 23.00 4.68 5.67
CA VAL A 282 24.14 4.47 6.58
C VAL A 282 23.76 5.00 7.96
N PHE A 283 23.29 4.10 8.83
CA PHE A 283 23.10 4.41 10.24
C PHE A 283 24.46 4.40 10.94
N ALA A 284 25.09 5.56 11.00
CA ALA A 284 26.46 5.75 11.47
C ALA A 284 26.62 5.55 12.99
N GLY A 285 25.52 5.61 13.74
CA GLY A 285 25.55 5.57 15.20
C GLY A 285 26.31 6.77 15.77
N ASP A 286 26.99 6.56 16.90
CA ASP A 286 27.80 7.58 17.56
C ASP A 286 29.17 7.70 16.89
N CYS A 287 29.31 8.70 16.01
CA CYS A 287 30.52 8.98 15.26
C CYS A 287 31.62 9.66 16.08
N LEU A 288 31.35 10.06 17.33
CA LEU A 288 32.36 10.58 18.26
C LEU A 288 33.18 9.46 18.91
N VAL A 289 32.67 8.23 18.91
CA VAL A 289 33.38 7.06 19.42
C VAL A 289 34.39 6.57 18.39
N SER A 290 35.68 6.60 18.72
CA SER A 290 36.77 6.28 17.77
C SER A 290 36.68 4.88 17.16
N SER A 291 36.22 3.88 17.91
CA SER A 291 36.04 2.51 17.39
C SER A 291 34.86 2.42 16.41
N GLN A 292 33.84 3.25 16.58
CA GLN A 292 32.73 3.36 15.63
C GLN A 292 33.14 4.14 14.39
N LEU A 293 33.88 5.25 14.55
CA LEU A 293 34.42 6.03 13.44
C LEU A 293 35.28 5.17 12.49
N LYS A 294 36.12 4.29 13.05
CA LYS A 294 36.89 3.33 12.24
C LYS A 294 36.01 2.41 11.39
N LYS A 295 34.89 1.93 11.93
CA LYS A 295 33.92 1.11 11.18
C LYS A 295 33.25 1.92 10.08
N ILE A 296 32.94 3.19 10.35
CA ILE A 296 32.37 4.12 9.36
C ILE A 296 33.36 4.34 8.21
N GLU A 297 34.65 4.54 8.49
CA GLU A 297 35.73 4.67 7.50
C GLU A 297 35.87 3.43 6.61
N GLU A 298 35.91 2.24 7.23
CA GLU A 298 35.96 0.96 6.52
C GLU A 298 34.72 0.77 5.62
N THR A 299 33.53 1.09 6.15
CA THR A 299 32.26 1.03 5.41
C THR A 299 32.25 2.02 4.24
N ALA A 300 32.68 3.26 4.45
CA ALA A 300 32.75 4.28 3.41
C ALA A 300 33.65 3.84 2.25
N THR A 301 34.79 3.21 2.55
CA THR A 301 35.70 2.67 1.53
C THR A 301 35.03 1.59 0.68
N LEU A 302 34.26 0.69 1.31
CA LEU A 302 33.52 -0.36 0.61
C LEU A 302 32.39 0.23 -0.26
N LEU A 303 31.65 1.21 0.26
CA LEU A 303 30.56 1.87 -0.47
C LEU A 303 31.09 2.71 -1.64
N GLU A 304 32.23 3.37 -1.48
CA GLU A 304 32.87 4.10 -2.56
C GLU A 304 33.32 3.16 -3.69
N ALA A 305 33.91 2.01 -3.34
CA ALA A 305 34.26 0.99 -4.31
C ALA A 305 33.02 0.42 -5.03
N LEU A 306 31.91 0.25 -4.30
CA LEU A 306 30.63 -0.20 -4.85
C LEU A 306 30.05 0.83 -5.84
N ALA A 307 30.03 2.12 -5.47
CA ALA A 307 29.57 3.21 -6.32
C ALA A 307 30.37 3.26 -7.62
N ARG A 308 31.71 3.26 -7.52
CA ARG A 308 32.61 3.27 -8.70
C ARG A 308 32.40 2.08 -9.63
N ARG A 309 31.97 0.92 -9.10
CA ARG A 309 31.76 -0.29 -9.89
C ARG A 309 30.48 -0.23 -10.73
N TYR A 310 29.41 0.35 -10.20
CA TYR A 310 28.08 0.28 -10.80
C TYR A 310 27.58 1.60 -11.38
N THR A 311 28.18 2.72 -11.00
CA THR A 311 27.93 4.02 -11.62
C THR A 311 28.80 4.17 -12.87
N PRO A 312 28.23 4.52 -14.05
CA PRO A 312 29.01 4.78 -15.25
C PRO A 312 30.11 5.82 -15.02
N SER A 313 31.28 5.66 -15.65
CA SER A 313 32.42 6.55 -15.43
C SER A 313 32.19 8.00 -15.86
N SER A 314 31.18 8.25 -16.72
CA SER A 314 30.75 9.59 -17.15
C SER A 314 29.69 10.23 -16.24
N ALA A 315 29.17 9.48 -15.25
CA ALA A 315 28.08 9.87 -14.36
C ALA A 315 28.61 10.37 -13.00
N VAL A 316 27.78 11.09 -12.25
CA VAL A 316 28.11 11.51 -10.88
C VAL A 316 28.01 10.29 -9.96
N TYR A 317 28.85 10.21 -8.93
CA TYR A 317 29.01 9.02 -8.08
C TYR A 317 27.69 8.43 -7.53
N ASP A 318 26.70 9.29 -7.28
CA ASP A 318 25.39 8.97 -6.72
C ASP A 318 24.24 8.89 -7.76
N ASP A 319 24.55 8.76 -9.05
CA ASP A 319 23.54 8.67 -10.13
C ASP A 319 22.82 7.31 -10.19
N VAL A 320 23.38 6.26 -9.57
CA VAL A 320 22.79 4.91 -9.49
C VAL A 320 22.39 4.54 -8.07
N MET A 321 23.16 5.00 -7.09
CA MET A 321 22.95 4.76 -5.65
C MET A 321 23.00 6.10 -4.91
N ASP A 322 21.92 6.45 -4.22
CA ASP A 322 21.84 7.63 -3.37
C ASP A 322 22.18 7.23 -1.93
N PHE A 323 23.28 7.77 -1.42
CA PHE A 323 23.83 7.47 -0.09
C PHE A 323 23.32 8.50 0.92
N ILE A 324 22.66 8.03 1.98
CA ILE A 324 22.11 8.87 3.04
C ILE A 324 22.69 8.43 4.37
N THR A 325 23.31 9.36 5.09
CA THR A 325 23.96 9.09 6.38
C THR A 325 23.09 9.64 7.51
N VAL A 326 22.79 8.80 8.50
CA VAL A 326 22.07 9.19 9.73
C VAL A 326 22.96 8.88 10.93
N SER A 327 23.37 9.91 11.67
CA SER A 327 24.12 9.77 12.93
C SER A 327 23.16 9.80 14.12
N SER A 328 23.50 9.12 15.22
CA SER A 328 22.79 9.26 16.50
C SER A 328 23.30 10.43 17.35
N ASN A 329 24.31 11.18 16.88
CA ASN A 329 24.81 12.35 17.58
C ASN A 329 23.89 13.56 17.34
N PRO A 330 23.67 14.39 18.37
CA PRO A 330 23.04 15.68 18.19
C PRO A 330 23.75 16.53 17.13
N HIS A 331 22.99 17.33 16.39
CA HIS A 331 23.51 18.23 15.36
C HIS A 331 24.63 19.13 15.89
N ALA A 332 24.47 19.66 17.11
CA ALA A 332 25.46 20.54 17.73
C ALA A 332 26.72 19.81 18.28
N ALA A 333 26.71 18.47 18.33
CA ALA A 333 27.77 17.69 18.95
C ALA A 333 28.90 17.32 17.98
N TYR A 334 28.70 17.46 16.67
CA TYR A 334 29.71 17.13 15.67
C TYR A 334 29.51 17.90 14.36
N GLU A 335 30.59 18.04 13.60
CA GLU A 335 30.55 18.53 12.22
C GLU A 335 30.52 17.34 11.26
N LYS A 336 29.66 17.34 10.24
CA LYS A 336 29.63 16.29 9.19
C LYS A 336 31.00 16.03 8.55
N GLU A 337 31.90 17.01 8.53
CA GLU A 337 33.28 16.89 8.07
C GLU A 337 34.13 15.90 8.90
N SER A 338 33.66 15.47 10.07
CA SER A 338 34.27 14.38 10.85
C SER A 338 33.97 12.99 10.27
N LEU A 339 32.97 12.85 9.40
CA LEU A 339 32.69 11.62 8.67
C LEU A 339 33.66 11.47 7.49
N PRO A 340 33.82 10.29 6.88
CA PRO A 340 34.54 10.15 5.62
C PRO A 340 33.91 10.98 4.50
N LEU A 341 34.74 11.61 3.65
CA LEU A 341 34.28 12.51 2.56
C LEU A 341 33.16 11.90 1.72
N PHE A 342 33.28 10.62 1.36
CA PHE A 342 32.28 9.91 0.56
C PHE A 342 30.87 9.96 1.17
N LEU A 343 30.75 9.94 2.51
CA LEU A 343 29.47 9.92 3.23
C LEU A 343 28.86 11.31 3.48
N TYR A 344 29.61 12.39 3.28
CA TYR A 344 29.13 13.77 3.45
C TYR A 344 29.33 14.67 2.23
N GLN A 345 29.90 14.17 1.14
CA GLN A 345 30.17 14.93 -0.09
C GLN A 345 28.90 15.63 -0.59
N ASN A 346 27.76 14.93 -0.57
CA ASN A 346 26.45 15.55 -0.67
C ASN A 346 25.97 15.98 0.71
N LYS A 347 26.23 17.24 1.07
CA LYS A 347 25.91 17.81 2.39
C LYS A 347 24.40 17.76 2.73
N TRP A 348 23.54 17.68 1.73
CA TRP A 348 22.09 17.60 1.92
C TRP A 348 21.60 16.20 2.32
N LYS A 349 22.49 15.21 2.33
CA LYS A 349 22.20 13.79 2.59
C LYS A 349 22.76 13.29 3.93
N VAL A 350 23.16 14.21 4.80
CA VAL A 350 23.60 13.92 6.17
C VAL A 350 22.52 14.38 7.15
N PHE A 351 22.12 13.49 8.04
CA PHE A 351 21.08 13.70 9.02
C PHE A 351 21.49 13.23 10.41
N CYS A 352 20.78 13.72 11.40
CA CYS A 352 20.87 13.34 12.80
C CYS A 352 19.53 12.74 13.25
N ASP A 353 19.60 11.64 14.00
CA ASP A 353 18.51 11.13 14.81
C ASP A 353 18.45 11.95 16.11
N GLU A 354 17.90 13.16 15.99
CA GLU A 354 17.67 14.08 17.10
C GLU A 354 16.26 14.64 17.01
N VAL A 355 15.72 15.04 18.16
CA VAL A 355 14.50 15.83 18.25
C VAL A 355 14.77 17.22 17.69
N ALA A 356 13.92 17.69 16.78
CA ALA A 356 13.99 19.07 16.31
C ALA A 356 13.79 20.06 17.47
N ILE A 357 14.27 21.30 17.30
CA ILE A 357 14.23 22.36 18.33
C ILE A 357 12.79 22.65 18.84
N ASP A 358 11.75 22.23 18.10
CA ASP A 358 10.33 22.35 18.43
C ASP A 358 9.72 21.14 19.16
N GLY A 359 10.50 20.13 19.51
CA GLY A 359 10.10 19.07 20.45
C GLY A 359 9.34 17.87 19.87
N VAL A 360 9.30 17.70 18.53
CA VAL A 360 8.66 16.53 17.91
C VAL A 360 9.62 15.33 17.91
N CYS A 361 9.33 14.32 18.73
CA CYS A 361 10.12 13.10 18.91
C CYS A 361 9.36 11.85 18.40
N ILE A 362 10.00 11.06 17.52
CA ILE A 362 9.76 9.61 17.43
C ILE A 362 11.15 8.95 17.22
N PRO A 363 11.72 8.29 18.24
CA PRO A 363 13.05 7.70 18.15
C PRO A 363 13.06 6.41 17.29
N PHE A 364 14.23 6.09 16.70
CA PHE A 364 14.47 4.94 15.82
C PHE A 364 14.56 3.55 16.50
N TYR A 365 14.35 3.47 17.83
CA TYR A 365 14.65 2.26 18.62
C TYR A 365 13.45 1.39 18.97
#